data_AF-A0A7K1L2E0-F1
#
_entry.id   AF-A0A7K1L2E0-F1
#
_cell.length_a   1.000
_cell.length_b   1.000
_cell.length_c   1.000
_cell.angle_alpha   90.00
_cell.angle_beta   90.00
_cell.angle_gamma   90.00
#
_symmetry.space_group_name_H-M   'P 1'
#
loop_
_entity.id
_entity.type
_entity.pdbx_description
1 polymer ?
#
loop_
_entity_poly.entity_id
_entity_poly.type
_entity_poly.pdbx_seq_one_letter_code
_entity_poly.pdbx_strand_id
1 'polypeptide(L)'
;MAPDGAPKSLSEITKDMGLNMSDVAAFSGLDESTIFRLWDNTEWLDRVSGRSLQSLMSSVPGIAEYSMAHAIRKRRDVLVADLSAEGLTVDLDTFESSTVAQQHLLNALEAALHIVRGEATQKVSSFIARFWGREQDRALESLYSVEPGHGLLTDPQPLFESSVELAPRLNRKTYSFHSILALNILTHQVSKVTGTMDAELGFEVPGRQAAFMMRGVVMGALISTGDFDLAERYRRQLEAMPVYAALEEWSFPTYSRDGRLSSDFTLPSSLPLRNTAREVLREITTYNDAYVYYLASTYIPLALKRDPTFGGKLTELILALELRCADCRDRRIRGTVNQLVRRLKGMA
;
A
#
# COMPACT_ATOMS: atom_id res chain seq x y z
N MET A 1 -3.58 24.85 22.95
CA MET A 1 -2.45 24.37 22.13
C MET A 1 -2.90 24.44 20.68
N ALA A 2 -2.12 25.07 19.79
CA ALA A 2 -2.43 25.01 18.36
C ALA A 2 -2.27 23.56 17.87
N PRO A 3 -3.12 23.08 16.95
CA PRO A 3 -2.96 21.75 16.36
C PRO A 3 -1.56 21.64 15.72
N ASP A 4 -0.92 20.48 15.90
CA ASP A 4 0.43 20.23 15.38
C ASP A 4 0.54 20.62 13.89
N GLY A 5 1.63 21.31 13.54
CA GLY A 5 1.90 21.77 12.17
C GLY A 5 1.14 23.01 11.67
N ALA A 6 0.30 23.66 12.50
CA ALA A 6 -0.27 24.98 12.15
C ALA A 6 0.84 25.98 11.79
N PRO A 7 0.65 26.92 10.84
CA PRO A 7 1.65 27.94 10.53
C PRO A 7 2.08 28.67 11.80
N LYS A 8 3.38 28.59 12.12
CA LYS A 8 4.02 29.25 13.25
C LYS A 8 5.25 30.01 12.78
N SER A 9 5.49 31.16 13.38
CA SER A 9 6.75 31.87 13.23
C SER A 9 7.90 31.12 13.93
N LEU A 10 9.15 31.47 13.63
CA LEU A 10 10.30 30.93 14.38
C LEU A 10 10.20 31.30 15.87
N SER A 11 9.76 32.52 16.17
CA SER A 11 9.60 33.03 17.53
C SER A 11 8.58 32.22 18.34
N GLU A 12 7.51 31.77 17.72
CA GLU A 12 6.49 30.93 18.37
C GLU A 12 6.97 29.51 18.65
N ILE A 13 7.79 28.93 17.76
CA ILE A 13 8.30 27.56 17.93
C ILE A 13 9.31 27.50 19.08
N THR A 14 10.17 28.51 19.18
CA THR A 14 11.27 28.54 20.16
C THR A 14 10.88 29.16 21.50
N LYS A 15 9.67 29.75 21.59
CA LYS A 15 9.14 30.41 22.79
C LYS A 15 9.16 29.51 24.03
N ASP A 16 8.69 28.28 23.89
CA ASP A 16 8.59 27.33 25.01
C ASP A 16 9.98 26.88 25.51
N MET A 17 11.01 27.13 24.72
CA MET A 17 12.42 26.85 25.03
C MET A 17 13.16 28.08 25.57
N GLY A 18 12.50 29.25 25.61
CA GLY A 18 13.09 30.50 26.06
C GLY A 18 14.19 31.06 25.15
N LEU A 19 14.28 30.62 23.89
CA LEU A 19 15.30 31.10 22.96
C LEU A 19 14.86 32.41 22.32
N ASN A 20 15.77 33.39 22.29
CA ASN A 20 15.59 34.62 21.54
C ASN A 20 16.28 34.53 20.17
N MET A 21 16.16 35.61 19.37
CA MET A 21 16.71 35.69 18.03
C MET A 21 18.23 35.47 17.98
N SER A 22 18.98 36.04 18.94
CA SER A 22 20.43 35.92 19.01
C SER A 22 20.86 34.50 19.39
N ASP A 23 20.12 33.83 20.27
CA ASP A 23 20.37 32.42 20.60
C ASP A 23 20.20 31.52 19.36
N VAL A 24 19.11 31.76 18.60
CA VAL A 24 18.83 31.02 17.37
C VAL A 24 19.89 31.28 16.30
N ALA A 25 20.36 32.52 16.14
CA ALA A 25 21.46 32.85 15.25
C ALA A 25 22.77 32.14 15.66
N ALA A 26 23.10 32.18 16.95
CA ALA A 26 24.30 31.54 17.50
C ALA A 26 24.30 30.02 17.32
N PHE A 27 23.18 29.34 17.61
CA PHE A 27 23.09 27.89 17.48
C PHE A 27 23.04 27.42 16.03
N SER A 28 22.32 28.13 15.17
CA SER A 28 22.20 27.75 13.75
C SER A 28 23.42 28.17 12.91
N GLY A 29 24.28 29.05 13.42
CA GLY A 29 25.39 29.64 12.66
C GLY A 29 24.93 30.54 11.51
N LEU A 30 23.69 31.05 11.58
CA LEU A 30 23.13 31.98 10.61
C LEU A 30 23.27 33.42 11.09
N ASP A 31 23.41 34.36 10.15
CA ASP A 31 23.44 35.79 10.47
C ASP A 31 22.14 36.22 11.15
N GLU A 32 22.24 37.10 12.16
CA GLU A 32 21.06 37.64 12.87
C GLU A 32 20.09 38.32 11.91
N SER A 33 20.57 38.96 10.84
CA SER A 33 19.71 39.57 9.80
C SER A 33 18.89 38.54 9.02
N THR A 34 19.37 37.30 8.92
CA THR A 34 18.63 36.19 8.33
C THR A 34 17.57 35.70 9.30
N ILE A 35 17.91 35.50 10.58
CA ILE A 35 16.93 35.11 11.60
C ILE A 35 15.85 36.17 11.75
N PHE A 36 16.21 37.46 11.80
CA PHE A 36 15.28 38.58 11.88
C PHE A 36 14.20 38.56 10.80
N ARG A 37 14.56 38.26 9.54
CA ARG A 37 13.61 38.16 8.42
C ARG A 37 12.64 36.98 8.55
N LEU A 38 13.03 35.94 9.29
CA LEU A 38 12.24 34.73 9.49
C LEU A 38 11.48 34.75 10.83
N TRP A 39 11.90 35.59 11.78
CA TRP A 39 11.55 35.51 13.19
C TRP A 39 10.04 35.51 13.45
N ASP A 40 9.33 36.49 12.89
CA ASP A 40 7.88 36.67 13.06
C ASP A 40 7.09 36.38 11.76
N ASN A 41 7.75 35.79 10.75
CA ASN A 41 7.10 35.45 9.49
C ASN A 41 6.56 34.01 9.56
N THR A 42 5.23 33.82 9.53
CA THR A 42 4.61 32.48 9.56
C THR A 42 4.85 31.64 8.29
N GLU A 43 5.24 32.27 7.18
CA GLU A 43 5.58 31.62 5.91
C GLU A 43 7.10 31.40 5.75
N TRP A 44 7.87 31.50 6.83
CA TRP A 44 9.33 31.44 6.78
C TRP A 44 9.86 30.14 6.14
N LEU A 45 9.16 29.02 6.31
CA LEU A 45 9.52 27.72 5.72
C LEU A 45 9.54 27.73 4.18
N ASP A 46 8.70 28.54 3.54
CA ASP A 46 8.65 28.65 2.08
C ASP A 46 9.74 29.58 1.52
N ARG A 47 10.36 30.40 2.37
CA ARG A 47 11.32 31.45 1.99
C ARG A 47 12.75 31.13 2.39
N VAL A 48 12.93 30.23 3.34
CA VAL A 48 14.25 29.84 3.85
C VAL A 48 15.00 28.99 2.82
N SER A 49 16.30 29.23 2.65
CA SER A 49 17.14 28.40 1.77
C SER A 49 17.32 27.00 2.35
N GLY A 50 17.53 25.98 1.51
CA GLY A 50 17.72 24.61 1.97
C GLY A 50 18.88 24.44 2.97
N ARG A 51 19.99 25.18 2.77
CA ARG A 51 21.13 25.17 3.71
C ARG A 51 20.78 25.79 5.06
N SER A 52 20.07 26.92 5.03
CA SER A 52 19.62 27.61 6.25
C SER A 52 18.60 26.76 7.02
N LEU A 53 17.67 26.12 6.32
CA LEU A 53 16.69 25.21 6.92
C LEU A 53 17.39 24.02 7.57
N GLN A 54 18.35 23.40 6.89
CA GLN A 54 19.12 22.28 7.44
C GLN A 54 19.85 22.68 8.73
N SER A 55 20.43 23.89 8.75
CA SER A 55 21.15 24.42 9.92
C SER A 55 20.20 24.71 11.09
N LEU A 56 19.00 25.23 10.81
CA LEU A 56 17.97 25.42 11.83
C LEU A 56 17.45 24.08 12.36
N MET A 57 17.15 23.11 11.50
CA MET A 57 16.67 21.78 11.89
C MET A 57 17.70 20.99 12.71
N SER A 58 19.01 21.16 12.44
CA SER A 58 20.06 20.43 13.17
C SER A 58 20.36 21.02 14.54
N SER A 59 20.13 22.32 14.72
CA SER A 59 20.69 23.06 15.86
C SER A 59 19.65 23.71 16.76
N VAL A 60 18.42 23.90 16.28
CA VAL A 60 17.34 24.54 17.04
C VAL A 60 16.25 23.51 17.30
N PRO A 61 16.03 23.10 18.55
CA PRO A 61 15.07 22.03 18.82
C PRO A 61 13.64 22.47 18.49
N GLY A 62 12.79 21.52 18.09
CA GLY A 62 11.42 21.78 17.66
C GLY A 62 11.29 22.20 16.19
N ILE A 63 12.35 22.68 15.54
CA ILE A 63 12.30 23.09 14.13
C ILE A 63 12.14 21.89 13.19
N ALA A 64 12.82 20.77 13.47
CA ALA A 64 12.73 19.58 12.64
C ALA A 64 11.33 18.97 12.70
N GLU A 65 10.77 18.83 13.91
CA GLU A 65 9.44 18.32 14.18
C GLU A 65 8.37 19.24 13.57
N TYR A 66 8.50 20.55 13.75
CA TYR A 66 7.62 21.55 13.16
C TYR A 66 7.64 21.50 11.63
N SER A 67 8.84 21.47 11.02
CA SER A 67 9.01 21.44 9.57
C SER A 67 8.32 20.21 8.96
N MET A 68 8.49 19.04 9.58
CA MET A 68 7.85 17.81 9.14
C MET A 68 6.31 17.87 9.30
N ALA A 69 5.82 18.31 10.46
CA ALA A 69 4.38 18.42 10.72
C ALA A 69 3.71 19.45 9.79
N HIS A 70 4.36 20.60 9.57
CA HIS A 70 3.88 21.65 8.68
C HIS A 70 3.84 21.19 7.22
N ALA A 71 4.88 20.50 6.74
CA ALA A 71 4.92 19.98 5.38
C ALA A 71 3.80 18.96 5.11
N ILE A 72 3.55 18.07 6.08
CA ILE A 72 2.45 17.10 5.99
C ILE A 72 1.10 17.82 5.97
N ARG A 73 0.87 18.76 6.89
CA ARG A 73 -0.38 19.53 6.96
C ARG A 73 -0.62 20.34 5.69
N LYS A 74 0.38 21.08 5.22
CA LYS A 74 0.28 21.89 3.99
C LYS A 74 -0.08 21.01 2.78
N ARG A 75 0.58 19.85 2.64
CA ARG A 75 0.26 18.90 1.55
C ARG A 75 -1.15 18.32 1.70
N ARG A 76 -1.58 18.00 2.93
CA ARG A 76 -2.96 17.55 3.22
C ARG A 76 -3.97 18.59 2.78
N ASP A 77 -3.82 19.83 3.23
CA ASP A 77 -4.78 20.89 2.99
C ASP A 77 -4.93 21.18 1.48
N VAL A 78 -3.83 21.13 0.72
CA VAL A 78 -3.85 21.21 -0.75
C VAL A 78 -4.59 20.02 -1.38
N LEU A 79 -4.25 18.78 -1.00
CA LEU A 79 -4.88 17.59 -1.57
C LEU A 79 -6.37 17.51 -1.25
N VAL A 80 -6.78 17.90 -0.04
CA VAL A 80 -8.20 17.94 0.36
C VAL A 80 -8.97 18.95 -0.49
N ALA A 81 -8.40 20.14 -0.71
CA ALA A 81 -9.02 21.15 -1.58
C ALA A 81 -9.11 20.66 -3.04
N ASP A 82 -8.03 20.08 -3.57
CA ASP A 82 -7.99 19.56 -4.94
C ASP A 82 -8.97 18.40 -5.15
N LEU A 83 -9.05 17.46 -4.21
CA LEU A 83 -10.00 16.33 -4.27
C LEU A 83 -11.45 16.82 -4.17
N SER A 84 -11.72 17.79 -3.29
CA SER A 84 -13.05 18.39 -3.17
C SER A 84 -13.48 19.07 -4.48
N ALA A 85 -12.54 19.66 -5.23
CA ALA A 85 -12.81 20.26 -6.54
C ALA A 85 -13.18 19.21 -7.60
N GLU A 86 -12.72 17.97 -7.47
CA GLU A 86 -13.07 16.83 -8.32
C GLU A 86 -14.27 16.02 -7.76
N GLY A 87 -14.94 16.51 -6.72
CA GLY A 87 -16.12 15.85 -6.13
C GLY A 87 -15.84 14.77 -5.09
N LEU A 88 -14.59 14.62 -4.63
CA LEU A 88 -14.22 13.68 -3.56
C LEU A 88 -14.07 14.40 -2.23
N THR A 89 -14.84 13.98 -1.22
CA THR A 89 -14.76 14.56 0.14
C THR A 89 -13.98 13.63 1.07
N VAL A 90 -12.85 14.13 1.58
CA VAL A 90 -11.96 13.43 2.51
C VAL A 90 -12.51 13.50 3.94
N ASP A 91 -12.57 12.35 4.61
CA ASP A 91 -12.84 12.27 6.05
C ASP A 91 -11.55 12.58 6.84
N LEU A 92 -11.46 13.79 7.38
CA LEU A 92 -10.31 14.25 8.14
C LEU A 92 -10.18 13.56 9.51
N ASP A 93 -11.28 13.16 10.15
CA ASP A 93 -11.25 12.49 11.44
C ASP A 93 -10.67 11.08 11.28
N THR A 94 -11.08 10.37 10.22
CA THR A 94 -10.49 9.08 9.85
C THR A 94 -9.04 9.24 9.40
N PHE A 95 -8.69 10.29 8.65
CA PHE A 95 -7.30 10.57 8.28
C PHE A 95 -6.39 10.78 9.50
N GLU A 96 -6.83 11.57 10.49
CA GLU A 96 -6.04 11.92 11.67
C GLU A 96 -5.92 10.77 12.68
N SER A 97 -6.95 9.93 12.79
CA SER A 97 -6.96 8.77 13.70
C SER A 97 -6.36 7.49 13.11
N SER A 98 -6.00 7.49 11.82
CA SER A 98 -5.48 6.31 11.14
C SER A 98 -4.15 5.82 11.71
N THR A 99 -4.03 4.49 11.85
CA THR A 99 -2.77 3.82 12.23
C THR A 99 -1.73 3.77 11.11
N VAL A 100 -2.12 4.13 9.87
CA VAL A 100 -1.22 4.15 8.72
C VAL A 100 -0.43 5.45 8.72
N ALA A 101 0.85 5.39 8.37
CA ALA A 101 1.70 6.58 8.31
C ALA A 101 1.09 7.65 7.37
N GLN A 102 0.96 8.88 7.86
CA GLN A 102 0.29 9.98 7.13
C GLN A 102 0.86 10.22 5.73
N GLN A 103 2.16 9.99 5.52
CA GLN A 103 2.76 10.09 4.18
C GLN A 103 2.19 9.08 3.18
N HIS A 104 1.83 7.87 3.61
CA HIS A 104 1.17 6.88 2.76
C HIS A 104 -0.26 7.29 2.45
N LEU A 105 -1.00 7.83 3.42
CA LEU A 105 -2.35 8.36 3.21
C LEU A 105 -2.34 9.55 2.24
N LEU A 106 -1.41 10.49 2.38
CA LEU A 106 -1.24 11.61 1.44
C LEU A 106 -0.88 11.13 0.03
N ASN A 107 -0.04 10.11 -0.10
CA ASN A 107 0.23 9.50 -1.40
C ASN A 107 -1.04 8.88 -1.98
N ALA A 108 -1.85 8.21 -1.16
CA ALA A 108 -3.12 7.62 -1.58
C ALA A 108 -4.08 8.71 -2.09
N LEU A 109 -4.26 9.80 -1.33
CA LEU A 109 -5.06 10.96 -1.76
C LEU A 109 -4.58 11.57 -3.09
N GLU A 110 -3.26 11.70 -3.28
CA GLU A 110 -2.70 12.15 -4.57
C GLU A 110 -2.94 11.14 -5.70
N ALA A 111 -2.89 9.83 -5.41
CA ALA A 111 -3.26 8.81 -6.39
C ALA A 111 -4.75 8.90 -6.77
N ALA A 112 -5.64 9.09 -5.80
CA ALA A 112 -7.06 9.32 -6.03
C ALA A 112 -7.27 10.52 -6.96
N LEU A 113 -6.56 11.63 -6.72
CA LEU A 113 -6.64 12.83 -7.55
C LEU A 113 -6.23 12.56 -9.01
N HIS A 114 -5.14 11.83 -9.24
CA HIS A 114 -4.73 11.43 -10.59
C HIS A 114 -5.73 10.50 -11.27
N ILE A 115 -6.37 9.61 -10.49
CA ILE A 115 -7.36 8.67 -10.98
C ILE A 115 -8.63 9.41 -11.44
N VAL A 116 -9.20 10.27 -10.60
CA VAL A 116 -10.44 11.01 -10.94
C VAL A 116 -10.25 12.00 -12.08
N ARG A 117 -9.06 12.57 -12.24
CA ARG A 117 -8.71 13.38 -13.41
C ARG A 117 -8.54 12.56 -14.70
N GLY A 118 -8.57 11.23 -14.61
CA GLY A 118 -8.43 10.33 -15.75
C GLY A 118 -7.06 10.45 -16.44
N GLU A 119 -5.99 10.73 -15.70
CA GLU A 119 -4.67 10.99 -16.28
C GLU A 119 -3.92 9.68 -16.61
N ALA A 120 -4.16 9.11 -17.80
CA ALA A 120 -3.45 7.92 -18.28
C ALA A 120 -2.03 8.23 -18.81
N THR A 121 -1.15 8.75 -17.96
CA THR A 121 0.25 9.12 -18.28
C THR A 121 1.27 8.19 -17.63
N GLN A 122 2.50 8.13 -18.16
CA GLN A 122 3.58 7.34 -17.56
C GLN A 122 3.93 7.81 -16.15
N LYS A 123 3.77 9.10 -15.85
CA LYS A 123 3.98 9.67 -14.51
C LYS A 123 2.99 9.08 -13.52
N VAL A 124 1.70 9.04 -13.88
CA VAL A 124 0.64 8.45 -13.06
C VAL A 124 0.85 6.96 -12.88
N SER A 125 1.18 6.21 -13.94
CA SER A 125 1.54 4.80 -13.81
C SER A 125 2.70 4.57 -12.85
N SER A 126 3.77 5.36 -12.96
CA SER A 126 4.91 5.28 -12.05
C SER A 126 4.55 5.62 -10.60
N PHE A 127 3.57 6.51 -10.41
CA PHE A 127 3.08 6.88 -9.11
C PHE A 127 2.23 5.76 -8.48
N ILE A 128 1.24 5.24 -9.21
CA ILE A 128 0.37 4.13 -8.74
C ILE A 128 1.19 2.85 -8.50
N ALA A 129 2.21 2.58 -9.31
CA ALA A 129 3.09 1.42 -9.10
C ALA A 129 3.78 1.39 -7.71
N ARG A 130 3.89 2.55 -7.02
CA ARG A 130 4.45 2.62 -5.66
C ARG A 130 3.58 1.96 -4.61
N PHE A 131 2.32 1.67 -4.94
CA PHE A 131 1.39 0.96 -4.07
C PHE A 131 1.61 -0.55 -4.06
N TRP A 132 2.61 -1.05 -4.81
CA TRP A 132 3.10 -2.41 -4.62
C TRP A 132 3.88 -2.56 -3.31
N GLY A 133 3.14 -2.79 -2.24
CA GLY A 133 3.69 -3.11 -0.93
C GLY A 133 2.67 -2.87 0.18
N ARG A 134 2.73 -3.68 1.22
CA ARG A 134 1.73 -3.75 2.29
C ARG A 134 1.21 -2.40 2.81
N GLU A 135 2.09 -1.57 3.36
CA GLU A 135 1.65 -0.32 4.00
C GLU A 135 1.16 0.72 2.99
N GLN A 136 1.64 0.67 1.75
CA GLN A 136 1.12 1.52 0.68
C GLN A 136 -0.24 1.03 0.24
N ASP A 137 -0.39 -0.27 -0.04
CA ASP A 137 -1.63 -0.92 -0.44
C ASP A 137 -2.74 -0.72 0.60
N ARG A 138 -2.44 -0.84 1.90
CA ARG A 138 -3.38 -0.50 2.99
C ARG A 138 -3.86 0.94 2.95
N ALA A 139 -2.96 1.88 2.62
CA ALA A 139 -3.35 3.29 2.45
C ALA A 139 -4.26 3.48 1.23
N LEU A 140 -3.96 2.79 0.11
CA LEU A 140 -4.80 2.83 -1.07
C LEU A 140 -6.18 2.22 -0.82
N GLU A 141 -6.23 1.05 -0.18
CA GLU A 141 -7.46 0.34 0.19
C GLU A 141 -8.38 1.21 1.04
N SER A 142 -7.83 2.01 1.96
CA SER A 142 -8.64 2.92 2.79
C SER A 142 -9.41 3.97 1.96
N LEU A 143 -9.01 4.26 0.72
CA LEU A 143 -9.81 5.13 -0.17
C LEU A 143 -11.03 4.43 -0.77
N TYR A 144 -11.00 3.10 -0.89
CA TYR A 144 -12.06 2.29 -1.49
C TYR A 144 -12.97 1.66 -0.44
N SER A 145 -12.63 1.77 0.84
CA SER A 145 -13.43 1.20 1.91
C SER A 145 -14.77 1.92 2.04
N VAL A 146 -15.85 1.13 2.04
CA VAL A 146 -17.22 1.56 2.37
C VAL A 146 -17.55 1.32 3.85
N GLU A 147 -16.62 0.76 4.62
CA GLU A 147 -16.84 0.46 6.03
C GLU A 147 -16.77 1.75 6.87
N PRO A 148 -17.80 2.06 7.70
CA PRO A 148 -17.80 3.24 8.54
C PRO A 148 -16.57 3.33 9.46
N GLY A 149 -15.89 4.46 9.46
CA GLY A 149 -14.69 4.71 10.28
C GLY A 149 -13.40 4.06 9.75
N HIS A 150 -13.44 3.41 8.59
CA HIS A 150 -12.28 2.81 7.93
C HIS A 150 -11.96 3.46 6.57
N GLY A 151 -12.92 4.17 5.97
CA GLY A 151 -12.77 4.89 4.71
C GLY A 151 -12.17 6.29 4.88
N LEU A 152 -11.15 6.63 4.08
CA LEU A 152 -10.62 7.99 3.97
C LEU A 152 -11.52 8.93 3.18
N LEU A 153 -12.40 8.37 2.35
CA LEU A 153 -13.37 9.12 1.58
C LEU A 153 -14.74 8.90 2.19
N THR A 154 -15.50 9.98 2.36
CA THR A 154 -16.90 9.91 2.83
C THR A 154 -17.81 9.15 1.86
N ASP A 155 -17.53 9.27 0.55
CA ASP A 155 -18.12 8.47 -0.51
C ASP A 155 -17.02 8.06 -1.50
N PRO A 156 -16.65 6.76 -1.56
CA PRO A 156 -15.62 6.26 -2.48
C PRO A 156 -16.16 6.02 -3.91
N GLN A 157 -17.48 6.14 -4.15
CA GLN A 157 -18.09 5.79 -5.42
C GLN A 157 -17.51 6.56 -6.63
N PRO A 158 -17.26 7.88 -6.58
CA PRO A 158 -16.69 8.60 -7.73
C PRO A 158 -15.26 8.13 -8.07
N LEU A 159 -14.48 7.78 -7.04
CA LEU A 159 -13.14 7.21 -7.24
C LEU A 159 -13.25 5.83 -7.90
N PHE A 160 -14.18 5.00 -7.43
CA PHE A 160 -14.43 3.67 -7.98
C PHE A 160 -14.79 3.74 -9.48
N GLU A 161 -15.75 4.59 -9.86
CA GLU A 161 -16.16 4.78 -11.26
C GLU A 161 -15.00 5.26 -12.14
N SER A 162 -14.22 6.22 -11.63
CA SER A 162 -13.04 6.74 -12.32
C SER A 162 -11.96 5.67 -12.51
N SER A 163 -11.80 4.76 -11.55
CA SER A 163 -10.87 3.63 -11.66
C SER A 163 -11.29 2.63 -12.74
N VAL A 164 -12.59 2.34 -12.86
CA VAL A 164 -13.14 1.49 -13.92
C VAL A 164 -12.89 2.12 -15.29
N GLU A 165 -13.12 3.43 -15.44
CA GLU A 165 -12.82 4.14 -16.70
C GLU A 165 -11.32 4.23 -17.03
N LEU A 166 -10.48 4.40 -16.01
CA LEU A 166 -9.04 4.58 -16.21
C LEU A 166 -8.33 3.28 -16.58
N ALA A 167 -8.76 2.13 -16.02
CA ALA A 167 -8.08 0.86 -16.22
C ALA A 167 -7.91 0.45 -17.70
N PRO A 168 -8.94 0.51 -18.58
CA PRO A 168 -8.79 0.25 -20.01
C PRO A 168 -7.81 1.21 -20.71
N ARG A 169 -7.75 2.47 -20.26
CA ARG A 169 -6.86 3.49 -20.84
C ARG A 169 -5.40 3.24 -20.48
N LEU A 170 -5.15 2.76 -19.27
CA LEU A 170 -3.83 2.30 -18.84
C LEU A 170 -3.43 1.01 -19.57
N ASN A 171 -4.38 0.09 -19.77
CA ASN A 171 -4.18 -1.16 -20.51
C ASN A 171 -3.60 -0.90 -21.91
N ARG A 172 -4.20 0.04 -22.66
CA ARG A 172 -3.71 0.44 -24.00
C ARG A 172 -2.29 1.02 -24.03
N LYS A 173 -1.72 1.40 -22.88
CA LYS A 173 -0.39 2.02 -22.74
C LYS A 173 0.57 1.18 -21.89
N THR A 174 0.34 -0.12 -21.81
CA THR A 174 1.12 -1.06 -20.97
C THR A 174 2.46 -1.43 -21.61
N TYR A 175 3.30 -0.42 -21.91
CA TYR A 175 4.63 -0.63 -22.50
C TYR A 175 5.75 -0.64 -21.45
N SER A 176 5.44 -0.27 -20.21
CA SER A 176 6.41 -0.18 -19.12
C SER A 176 6.01 -1.08 -17.94
N PHE A 177 7.01 -1.55 -17.20
CA PHE A 177 6.81 -2.30 -15.96
C PHE A 177 5.93 -1.56 -14.95
N HIS A 178 6.10 -0.24 -14.83
CA HIS A 178 5.27 0.59 -13.96
C HIS A 178 3.81 0.65 -14.41
N SER A 179 3.54 0.68 -15.71
CA SER A 179 2.16 0.60 -16.24
C SER A 179 1.51 -0.75 -15.90
N ILE A 180 2.27 -1.85 -15.98
CA ILE A 180 1.80 -3.19 -15.63
C ILE A 180 1.45 -3.27 -14.13
N LEU A 181 2.34 -2.77 -13.26
CA LEU A 181 2.10 -2.71 -11.82
C LEU A 181 0.90 -1.83 -11.49
N ALA A 182 0.83 -0.62 -12.05
CA ALA A 182 -0.26 0.31 -11.80
C ALA A 182 -1.62 -0.26 -12.18
N LEU A 183 -1.70 -0.88 -13.34
CA LEU A 183 -2.92 -1.51 -13.82
C LEU A 183 -3.32 -2.68 -12.91
N ASN A 184 -2.37 -3.53 -12.53
CA ASN A 184 -2.62 -4.63 -11.59
C ASN A 184 -3.20 -4.13 -10.26
N ILE A 185 -2.58 -3.10 -9.68
CA ILE A 185 -3.03 -2.48 -8.43
C ILE A 185 -4.44 -1.93 -8.57
N LEU A 186 -4.75 -1.19 -9.65
CA LEU A 186 -6.10 -0.68 -9.88
C LEU A 186 -7.13 -1.79 -10.06
N THR A 187 -6.84 -2.79 -10.90
CA THR A 187 -7.76 -3.92 -11.10
C THR A 187 -7.97 -4.73 -9.83
N HIS A 188 -6.94 -4.84 -8.99
CA HIS A 188 -7.05 -5.50 -7.69
C HIS A 188 -8.05 -4.76 -6.78
N GLN A 189 -7.90 -3.43 -6.66
CA GLN A 189 -8.80 -2.61 -5.84
C GLN A 189 -10.24 -2.63 -6.38
N VAL A 190 -10.41 -2.47 -7.70
CA VAL A 190 -11.73 -2.54 -8.35
C VAL A 190 -12.39 -3.90 -8.10
N SER A 191 -11.69 -5.01 -8.35
CA SER A 191 -12.24 -6.36 -8.13
C SER A 191 -12.50 -6.68 -6.67
N LYS A 192 -11.72 -6.10 -5.75
CA LYS A 192 -11.95 -6.22 -4.31
C LYS A 192 -13.26 -5.54 -3.91
N VAL A 193 -13.57 -4.38 -4.45
CA VAL A 193 -14.84 -3.66 -4.19
C VAL A 193 -16.03 -4.36 -4.86
N THR A 194 -15.92 -4.75 -6.13
CA THR A 194 -17.07 -5.33 -6.86
C THR A 194 -17.33 -6.80 -6.53
N GLY A 195 -16.30 -7.54 -6.14
CA GLY A 195 -16.35 -9.00 -6.10
C GLY A 195 -16.48 -9.65 -7.48
N THR A 196 -16.34 -8.89 -8.56
CA THR A 196 -16.47 -9.40 -9.93
C THR A 196 -15.15 -9.38 -10.67
N MET A 197 -14.98 -10.39 -11.53
CA MET A 197 -14.00 -10.35 -12.60
C MET A 197 -14.64 -9.61 -13.76
N ASP A 198 -14.36 -8.33 -13.93
CA ASP A 198 -14.81 -7.63 -15.13
C ASP A 198 -14.05 -8.17 -16.35
N ALA A 199 -14.79 -8.73 -17.30
CA ALA A 199 -14.23 -9.31 -18.52
C ALA A 199 -13.58 -8.24 -19.41
N GLU A 200 -13.98 -6.98 -19.30
CA GLU A 200 -13.36 -5.85 -20.02
C GLU A 200 -12.01 -5.44 -19.42
N LEU A 201 -11.72 -5.88 -18.18
CA LEU A 201 -10.38 -5.84 -17.59
C LEU A 201 -9.53 -7.05 -18.02
N GLY A 202 -10.06 -7.96 -18.85
CA GLY A 202 -9.36 -9.10 -19.43
C GLY A 202 -8.39 -8.69 -20.55
N PHE A 203 -7.32 -9.46 -20.74
CA PHE A 203 -6.21 -9.12 -21.65
C PHE A 203 -6.10 -10.10 -22.82
N GLU A 204 -5.83 -9.56 -24.02
CA GLU A 204 -5.59 -10.32 -25.25
C GLU A 204 -4.10 -10.66 -25.50
N VAL A 205 -3.19 -10.38 -24.55
CA VAL A 205 -1.74 -10.60 -24.75
C VAL A 205 -1.26 -11.85 -24.01
N PRO A 206 -0.74 -12.89 -24.69
CA PRO A 206 -0.15 -14.05 -24.03
C PRO A 206 1.09 -13.67 -23.20
N GLY A 207 1.27 -14.30 -22.03
CA GLY A 207 2.53 -14.26 -21.28
C GLY A 207 2.42 -13.80 -19.82
N ARG A 208 3.57 -13.41 -19.23
CA ARG A 208 3.70 -13.03 -17.81
C ARG A 208 2.82 -11.83 -17.42
N GLN A 209 2.59 -10.91 -18.35
CA GLN A 209 1.80 -9.71 -18.09
C GLN A 209 0.31 -10.05 -17.89
N ALA A 210 -0.28 -10.85 -18.78
CA ALA A 210 -1.64 -11.32 -18.60
C ALA A 210 -1.79 -12.20 -17.35
N ALA A 211 -0.79 -13.03 -17.04
CA ALA A 211 -0.75 -13.80 -15.79
C ALA A 211 -0.82 -12.88 -14.57
N PHE A 212 0.00 -11.82 -14.56
CA PHE A 212 0.05 -10.85 -13.49
C PHE A 212 -1.27 -10.12 -13.33
N MET A 213 -1.84 -9.64 -14.42
CA MET A 213 -3.11 -8.94 -14.40
C MET A 213 -4.26 -9.81 -13.91
N MET A 214 -4.35 -11.04 -14.42
CA MET A 214 -5.35 -12.00 -13.98
C MET A 214 -5.22 -12.31 -12.49
N ARG A 215 -3.98 -12.43 -11.97
CA ARG A 215 -3.75 -12.53 -10.52
C ARG A 215 -4.37 -11.36 -9.77
N GLY A 216 -4.16 -10.12 -10.20
CA GLY A 216 -4.69 -8.92 -9.50
C GLY A 216 -6.20 -8.99 -9.32
N VAL A 217 -6.91 -9.27 -10.43
CA VAL A 217 -8.37 -9.45 -10.48
C VAL A 217 -8.83 -10.60 -9.58
N VAL A 218 -8.22 -11.79 -9.73
CA VAL A 218 -8.62 -12.98 -8.94
C VAL A 218 -8.36 -12.76 -7.45
N MET A 219 -7.21 -12.21 -7.06
CA MET A 219 -6.92 -11.94 -5.65
C MET A 219 -7.88 -10.90 -5.07
N GLY A 220 -8.24 -9.86 -5.82
CA GLY A 220 -9.23 -8.87 -5.40
C GLY A 220 -10.58 -9.52 -5.14
N ALA A 221 -11.10 -10.24 -6.13
CA ALA A 221 -12.40 -10.91 -6.03
C ALA A 221 -12.42 -12.00 -4.94
N LEU A 222 -11.33 -12.75 -4.75
CA LEU A 222 -11.24 -13.77 -3.69
C LEU A 222 -11.33 -13.17 -2.29
N ILE A 223 -10.78 -11.97 -2.07
CA ILE A 223 -10.84 -11.32 -0.75
C ILE A 223 -12.28 -10.92 -0.39
N SER A 224 -13.11 -10.54 -1.35
CA SER A 224 -14.47 -10.03 -1.09
C SER A 224 -15.60 -11.06 -1.20
N THR A 225 -15.47 -12.08 -2.05
CA THR A 225 -16.61 -12.96 -2.39
C THR A 225 -16.71 -14.24 -1.59
N GLY A 226 -15.60 -14.75 -1.03
CA GLY A 226 -15.58 -16.11 -0.48
C GLY A 226 -15.85 -17.21 -1.50
N ASP A 227 -15.69 -16.95 -2.81
CA ASP A 227 -15.94 -17.92 -3.88
C ASP A 227 -14.86 -19.02 -3.92
N PHE A 228 -15.18 -20.18 -3.37
CA PHE A 228 -14.33 -21.38 -3.42
C PHE A 228 -14.06 -21.84 -4.86
N ASP A 229 -15.06 -21.79 -5.74
CA ASP A 229 -14.93 -22.30 -7.10
C ASP A 229 -14.00 -21.40 -7.92
N LEU A 230 -13.96 -20.10 -7.65
CA LEU A 230 -12.96 -19.18 -8.19
C LEU A 230 -11.54 -19.59 -7.77
N ALA A 231 -11.33 -19.86 -6.48
CA ALA A 231 -10.02 -20.26 -5.96
C ALA A 231 -9.55 -21.60 -6.58
N GLU A 232 -10.46 -22.56 -6.73
CA GLU A 232 -10.18 -23.85 -7.37
C GLU A 232 -9.91 -23.72 -8.86
N ARG A 233 -10.67 -22.89 -9.59
CA ARG A 233 -10.39 -22.60 -11.01
C ARG A 233 -9.00 -21.98 -11.17
N TYR A 234 -8.64 -21.02 -10.32
CA TYR A 234 -7.34 -20.36 -10.36
C TYR A 234 -6.19 -21.33 -10.05
N ARG A 235 -6.34 -22.21 -9.04
CA ARG A 235 -5.37 -23.27 -8.73
C ARG A 235 -5.12 -24.16 -9.94
N ARG A 236 -6.18 -24.63 -10.62
CA ARG A 236 -6.04 -25.48 -11.82
C ARG A 236 -5.33 -24.76 -12.97
N GLN A 237 -5.58 -23.46 -13.15
CA GLN A 237 -4.85 -22.67 -14.15
C GLN A 237 -3.37 -22.57 -13.84
N LEU A 238 -3.00 -22.35 -12.57
CA LEU A 238 -1.61 -22.30 -12.13
C LEU A 238 -0.88 -23.63 -12.32
N GLU A 239 -1.56 -24.75 -12.09
CA GLU A 239 -1.01 -26.09 -12.34
C GLU A 239 -0.81 -26.37 -13.83
N ALA A 240 -1.72 -25.91 -14.67
CA ALA A 240 -1.64 -26.07 -16.13
C ALA A 240 -0.59 -25.15 -16.78
N MET A 241 -0.25 -24.02 -16.14
CA MET A 241 0.59 -22.97 -16.72
C MET A 241 1.76 -22.59 -15.79
N PRO A 242 2.97 -23.15 -15.99
CA PRO A 242 4.13 -22.89 -15.12
C PRO A 242 4.51 -21.42 -14.97
N VAL A 243 4.27 -20.61 -16.02
CA VAL A 243 4.52 -19.16 -15.99
C VAL A 243 3.69 -18.46 -14.91
N TYR A 244 2.46 -18.92 -14.69
CA TYR A 244 1.56 -18.30 -13.71
C TYR A 244 2.01 -18.68 -12.29
N ALA A 245 2.43 -19.93 -12.08
CA ALA A 245 2.97 -20.37 -10.79
C ALA A 245 4.25 -19.60 -10.41
N ALA A 246 5.16 -19.38 -11.36
CA ALA A 246 6.37 -18.59 -11.14
C ALA A 246 6.05 -17.13 -10.77
N LEU A 247 5.00 -16.56 -11.36
CA LEU A 247 4.53 -15.23 -11.04
C LEU A 247 3.92 -15.17 -9.63
N GLU A 248 3.17 -16.19 -9.23
CA GLU A 248 2.62 -16.26 -7.88
C GLU A 248 3.74 -16.34 -6.83
N GLU A 249 4.77 -17.15 -7.12
CA GLU A 249 5.98 -17.25 -6.32
C GLU A 249 6.75 -15.92 -6.21
N TRP A 250 6.72 -15.09 -7.26
CA TRP A 250 7.34 -13.75 -7.29
C TRP A 250 6.55 -12.69 -6.51
N SER A 251 5.21 -12.77 -6.52
CA SER A 251 4.35 -11.66 -6.13
C SER A 251 4.44 -11.34 -4.64
N PHE A 252 4.24 -12.33 -3.77
CA PHE A 252 4.29 -12.13 -2.33
C PHE A 252 5.66 -11.66 -1.80
N PRO A 253 6.81 -12.25 -2.22
CA PRO A 253 8.11 -11.79 -1.74
C PRO A 253 8.44 -10.36 -2.15
N THR A 254 8.04 -9.93 -3.34
CA THR A 254 8.25 -8.54 -3.76
C THR A 254 7.29 -7.57 -3.08
N TYR A 255 6.02 -7.96 -2.87
CA TYR A 255 5.05 -7.18 -2.11
C TYR A 255 5.48 -6.99 -0.65
N SER A 256 6.00 -8.06 -0.04
CA SER A 256 6.45 -8.08 1.36
C SER A 256 7.89 -7.59 1.55
N ARG A 257 8.57 -7.21 0.46
CA ARG A 257 9.95 -6.70 0.43
C ARG A 257 11.04 -7.69 0.87
N ASP A 258 10.78 -8.99 0.81
CA ASP A 258 11.84 -9.99 0.87
C ASP A 258 12.62 -10.04 -0.46
N GLY A 259 11.91 -9.89 -1.58
CA GLY A 259 12.47 -9.80 -2.93
C GLY A 259 12.46 -8.38 -3.49
N ARG A 260 13.37 -8.10 -4.44
CA ARG A 260 13.33 -6.86 -5.22
C ARG A 260 12.37 -6.99 -6.39
N LEU A 261 11.66 -5.91 -6.69
CA LEU A 261 10.88 -5.78 -7.92
C LEU A 261 11.78 -5.93 -9.16
N SER A 262 11.34 -6.74 -10.11
CA SER A 262 12.03 -7.01 -11.37
C SER A 262 11.00 -7.10 -12.50
N SER A 263 11.31 -6.51 -13.66
CA SER A 263 10.39 -6.46 -14.81
C SER A 263 10.21 -7.81 -15.51
N ASP A 264 11.10 -8.75 -15.25
CA ASP A 264 11.04 -10.11 -15.75
C ASP A 264 10.36 -11.08 -14.78
N PHE A 265 9.88 -10.61 -13.62
CA PHE A 265 9.21 -11.43 -12.61
C PHE A 265 10.08 -12.59 -12.08
N THR A 266 11.39 -12.35 -11.95
CA THR A 266 12.33 -13.32 -11.39
C THR A 266 12.72 -12.99 -9.96
N LEU A 267 13.06 -14.02 -9.20
CA LEU A 267 13.61 -13.93 -7.86
C LEU A 267 14.97 -14.64 -7.79
N PRO A 268 15.87 -14.24 -6.87
CA PRO A 268 17.11 -14.98 -6.60
C PRO A 268 16.82 -16.45 -6.24
N SER A 269 17.77 -17.35 -6.51
CA SER A 269 17.62 -18.78 -6.20
C SER A 269 17.50 -19.08 -4.70
N SER A 270 18.13 -18.26 -3.87
CA SER A 270 17.99 -18.29 -2.40
C SER A 270 17.38 -16.98 -1.93
N LEU A 271 16.23 -17.06 -1.27
CA LEU A 271 15.51 -15.91 -0.74
C LEU A 271 14.78 -16.32 0.55
N PRO A 272 15.24 -15.87 1.73
CA PRO A 272 14.52 -16.08 2.98
C PRO A 272 13.18 -15.34 2.97
N LEU A 273 12.09 -16.02 3.30
CA LEU A 273 10.72 -15.49 3.20
C LEU A 273 10.22 -14.91 4.53
N ARG A 274 11.05 -14.13 5.22
CA ARG A 274 10.76 -13.66 6.59
C ARG A 274 9.57 -12.71 6.67
N ASN A 275 9.52 -11.69 5.82
CA ASN A 275 8.39 -10.74 5.84
C ASN A 275 7.16 -11.35 5.18
N THR A 276 7.37 -12.13 4.14
CA THR A 276 6.33 -12.89 3.43
C THR A 276 5.59 -13.84 4.38
N ALA A 277 6.31 -14.59 5.22
CA ALA A 277 5.70 -15.47 6.19
C ALA A 277 4.82 -14.71 7.19
N ARG A 278 5.25 -13.52 7.65
CA ARG A 278 4.42 -12.66 8.51
C ARG A 278 3.17 -12.17 7.80
N GLU A 279 3.28 -11.84 6.53
CA GLU A 279 2.13 -11.39 5.74
C GLU A 279 1.11 -12.52 5.54
N VAL A 280 1.57 -13.71 5.14
CA VAL A 280 0.69 -14.88 4.99
C VAL A 280 0.00 -15.23 6.31
N LEU A 281 0.70 -15.20 7.43
CA LEU A 281 0.11 -15.44 8.75
C LEU A 281 -1.00 -14.44 9.08
N ARG A 282 -0.81 -13.16 8.74
CA ARG A 282 -1.85 -12.13 8.89
C ARG A 282 -3.04 -12.39 7.97
N GLU A 283 -2.79 -12.74 6.72
CA GLU A 283 -3.86 -12.98 5.74
C GLU A 283 -4.70 -14.20 6.10
N ILE A 284 -4.10 -15.27 6.65
CA ILE A 284 -4.83 -16.43 7.18
C ILE A 284 -5.85 -16.02 8.24
N THR A 285 -5.49 -15.08 9.12
CA THR A 285 -6.37 -14.64 10.22
C THR A 285 -7.36 -13.54 9.81
N THR A 286 -7.06 -12.79 8.74
CA THR A 286 -7.85 -11.62 8.33
C THR A 286 -8.88 -11.95 7.26
N TYR A 287 -8.53 -12.78 6.27
CA TYR A 287 -9.36 -12.99 5.08
C TYR A 287 -10.29 -14.21 5.19
N ASN A 288 -11.27 -14.25 4.30
CA ASN A 288 -12.30 -15.28 4.24
C ASN A 288 -11.75 -16.68 3.90
N ASP A 289 -12.61 -17.70 4.03
CA ASP A 289 -12.22 -19.11 3.88
C ASP A 289 -11.72 -19.46 2.47
N ALA A 290 -12.27 -18.83 1.41
CA ALA A 290 -11.81 -19.09 0.04
C ALA A 290 -10.41 -18.55 -0.23
N TYR A 291 -10.07 -17.39 0.36
CA TYR A 291 -8.70 -16.88 0.33
C TYR A 291 -7.75 -17.81 1.08
N VAL A 292 -8.14 -18.32 2.25
CA VAL A 292 -7.35 -19.30 3.02
C VAL A 292 -7.16 -20.58 2.22
N TYR A 293 -8.20 -21.05 1.52
CA TYR A 293 -8.08 -22.18 0.62
C TYR A 293 -7.02 -21.93 -0.45
N TYR A 294 -7.08 -20.78 -1.12
CA TYR A 294 -6.06 -20.37 -2.10
C TYR A 294 -4.64 -20.39 -1.49
N LEU A 295 -4.45 -19.81 -0.30
CA LEU A 295 -3.15 -19.83 0.36
C LEU A 295 -2.66 -21.28 0.61
N ALA A 296 -3.54 -22.13 1.13
CA ALA A 296 -3.21 -23.51 1.49
C ALA A 296 -2.99 -24.43 0.28
N SER A 297 -3.80 -24.27 -0.77
CA SER A 297 -3.75 -25.11 -1.96
C SER A 297 -2.67 -24.69 -2.95
N THR A 298 -2.29 -23.42 -2.93
CA THR A 298 -1.50 -22.80 -4.00
C THR A 298 -0.25 -22.12 -3.46
N TYR A 299 -0.42 -21.02 -2.71
CA TYR A 299 0.71 -20.14 -2.39
C TYR A 299 1.72 -20.78 -1.43
N ILE A 300 1.25 -21.31 -0.29
CA ILE A 300 2.12 -21.90 0.74
C ILE A 300 2.96 -23.06 0.16
N PRO A 301 2.40 -24.01 -0.62
CA PRO A 301 3.19 -25.02 -1.31
C PRO A 301 4.30 -24.46 -2.21
N LEU A 302 4.07 -23.33 -2.90
CA LEU A 302 5.09 -22.66 -3.72
C LEU A 302 6.17 -22.01 -2.84
N ALA A 303 5.76 -21.30 -1.79
CA ALA A 303 6.67 -20.67 -0.83
C ALA A 303 7.60 -21.70 -0.15
N LEU A 304 7.09 -22.87 0.22
CA LEU A 304 7.88 -23.95 0.85
C LEU A 304 8.89 -24.61 -0.10
N LYS A 305 8.62 -24.61 -1.42
CA LYS A 305 9.62 -25.07 -2.40
C LYS A 305 10.82 -24.12 -2.44
N ARG A 306 10.58 -22.83 -2.23
CA ARG A 306 11.60 -21.77 -2.24
C ARG A 306 12.34 -21.66 -0.91
N ASP A 307 11.62 -21.63 0.18
CA ASP A 307 12.14 -21.57 1.54
C ASP A 307 11.46 -22.64 2.39
N PRO A 308 12.09 -23.82 2.54
CA PRO A 308 11.53 -24.92 3.34
C PRO A 308 11.31 -24.56 4.82
N THR A 309 11.99 -23.52 5.34
CA THR A 309 11.80 -23.04 6.71
C THR A 309 10.62 -22.08 6.85
N PHE A 310 10.03 -21.67 5.72
CA PHE A 310 8.96 -20.68 5.65
C PHE A 310 9.29 -19.41 6.46
N GLY A 311 10.47 -18.82 6.21
CA GLY A 311 10.95 -17.66 6.96
C GLY A 311 11.25 -17.94 8.45
N GLY A 312 11.41 -19.21 8.84
CA GLY A 312 11.55 -19.64 10.23
C GLY A 312 10.22 -19.64 11.01
N LYS A 313 9.08 -19.75 10.33
CA LYS A 313 7.72 -19.61 10.91
C LYS A 313 6.83 -20.84 10.72
N LEU A 314 7.41 -22.02 10.50
CA LEU A 314 6.64 -23.26 10.30
C LEU A 314 5.67 -23.56 11.45
N THR A 315 6.10 -23.39 12.70
CA THR A 315 5.26 -23.69 13.87
C THR A 315 4.07 -22.75 13.94
N GLU A 316 4.29 -21.45 13.76
CA GLU A 316 3.22 -20.45 13.73
C GLU A 316 2.27 -20.67 12.56
N LEU A 317 2.77 -21.09 11.40
CA LEU A 317 1.95 -21.43 10.24
C LEU A 317 1.03 -22.62 10.53
N ILE A 318 1.57 -23.69 11.13
CA ILE A 318 0.77 -24.86 11.54
C ILE A 318 -0.37 -24.41 12.47
N LEU A 319 -0.04 -23.65 13.52
CA LEU A 319 -1.02 -23.19 14.50
C LEU A 319 -2.09 -22.29 13.87
N ALA A 320 -1.69 -21.33 13.04
CA ALA A 320 -2.63 -20.43 12.36
C ALA A 320 -3.62 -21.19 11.46
N LEU A 321 -3.13 -22.17 10.70
CA LEU A 321 -3.97 -23.02 9.85
C LEU A 321 -4.91 -23.92 10.67
N GLU A 322 -4.45 -24.50 11.77
CA GLU A 322 -5.28 -25.33 12.65
C GLU A 322 -6.41 -24.53 13.29
N LEU A 323 -6.10 -23.34 13.82
CA LEU A 323 -7.10 -22.44 14.38
C LEU A 323 -8.13 -22.05 13.32
N ARG A 324 -7.68 -21.63 12.13
CA ARG A 324 -8.58 -21.24 11.05
C ARG A 324 -9.45 -22.40 10.55
N CYS A 325 -8.89 -23.61 10.50
CA CYS A 325 -9.60 -24.82 10.09
C CYS A 325 -10.71 -25.22 11.08
N ALA A 326 -10.52 -24.95 12.38
CA ALA A 326 -11.52 -25.24 13.40
C ALA A 326 -12.83 -24.46 13.17
N ASP A 327 -12.72 -23.21 12.72
CA ASP A 327 -13.86 -22.32 12.47
C ASP A 327 -14.45 -22.45 11.04
N CYS A 328 -13.72 -23.10 10.12
CA CYS A 328 -14.13 -23.23 8.72
C CYS A 328 -15.29 -24.23 8.55
N ARG A 329 -16.37 -23.79 7.90
CA ARG A 329 -17.56 -24.64 7.68
C ARG A 329 -17.44 -25.55 6.46
N ASP A 330 -16.70 -25.13 5.43
CA ASP A 330 -16.56 -25.90 4.19
C ASP A 330 -15.64 -27.11 4.39
N ARG A 331 -16.18 -28.31 4.14
CA ARG A 331 -15.44 -29.58 4.28
C ARG A 331 -14.27 -29.70 3.31
N ARG A 332 -14.39 -29.13 2.10
CA ARG A 332 -13.37 -29.18 1.06
C ARG A 332 -12.16 -28.36 1.49
N ILE A 333 -12.41 -27.13 1.95
CA ILE A 333 -11.38 -26.21 2.45
C ILE A 333 -10.66 -26.83 3.64
N ARG A 334 -11.40 -27.32 4.64
CA ARG A 334 -10.81 -28.03 5.78
C ARG A 334 -9.98 -29.23 5.37
N GLY A 335 -10.45 -30.01 4.40
CA GLY A 335 -9.71 -31.17 3.87
C GLY A 335 -8.34 -30.76 3.34
N THR A 336 -8.28 -29.73 2.50
CA THR A 336 -7.04 -29.19 1.94
C THR A 336 -6.12 -28.60 3.00
N VAL A 337 -6.66 -27.79 3.93
CA VAL A 337 -5.88 -27.22 5.03
C VAL A 337 -5.28 -28.32 5.92
N ASN A 338 -6.08 -29.33 6.29
CA ASN A 338 -5.61 -30.45 7.11
C ASN A 338 -4.52 -31.27 6.40
N GLN A 339 -4.62 -31.45 5.08
CA GLN A 339 -3.58 -32.11 4.31
C GLN A 339 -2.27 -31.32 4.35
N LEU A 340 -2.33 -30.00 4.18
CA LEU A 340 -1.16 -29.14 4.29
C LEU A 340 -0.57 -29.18 5.71
N VAL A 341 -1.38 -29.07 6.76
CA VAL A 341 -0.93 -29.15 8.16
C VAL A 341 -0.19 -30.46 8.45
N ARG A 342 -0.71 -31.61 7.99
CA ARG A 342 -0.02 -32.90 8.15
C ARG A 342 1.35 -32.90 7.48
N ARG A 343 1.46 -32.32 6.29
CA ARG A 343 2.74 -32.19 5.59
C ARG A 343 3.71 -31.29 6.35
N LEU A 344 3.23 -30.14 6.83
CA LEU A 344 4.05 -29.19 7.60
C LEU A 344 4.58 -29.81 8.90
N LYS A 345 3.76 -30.57 9.63
CA LYS A 345 4.18 -31.30 10.83
C LYS A 345 5.23 -32.38 10.56
N GLY A 346 5.34 -32.86 9.33
CA GLY A 346 6.43 -33.76 8.92
C GLY A 346 7.72 -33.05 8.53
N MET A 347 7.69 -31.72 8.39
CA MET A 347 8.85 -30.88 8.05
C MET A 347 9.44 -30.13 9.25
N ALA A 348 8.59 -29.77 10.23
CA ALA A 348 8.98 -29.18 11.51
C ALA A 348 9.56 -30.25 12.45
#